data_AF-A0A7N6AAC2-F1
#
_entry.id   AF-A0A7N6AAC2-F1
#
_cell.length_a   1.000
_cell.length_b   1.000
_cell.length_c   1.000
_cell.angle_alpha   90.00
_cell.angle_beta   90.00
_cell.angle_gamma   90.00
#
_symmetry.space_group_name_H-M   'P 1'
#
loop_
_entity.id
_entity.type
_entity.pdbx_description
1 polymer ?
#
loop_
_entity_poly.entity_id
_entity_poly.type
_entity_poly.pdbx_seq_one_letter_code
_entity_poly.pdbx_strand_id
1 'polypeptide(L)'
;MFSFEGDFKTRPKVSLGGASKKEEKASLLHRTQEERRKREDERRRLKNAIIIQSYIRGYQDLKRQYAIQRAKFDECVSQTQAGGAQHVLDGPGLCLLSRQLIFFYRQTVDAHRLTWLCQNLVKHNSQFVKLLTGPQKQTCIFQIKRILGFCCRIMQNCKDDSLNVAVPMRMLEIFSSERTYLLVIPDANYVASLLEQILHYMVQKGYYRSQYILVNHRLPSSLEYSNAPSIPLASTLLEHILKPLHFTYSSCTTGARQFVFAAFTEEFISAPFTEQIFHFFIPALSDLRLSFPFEAFLSSLQATIGSSSAAHSQAPWLFYFVLSVGENCLGSLSEEGLLLYLRALQTLLPLLPVSESSSRPEASSDSEDEDDDGSHPPPIRISVQLITEECVHKLDTKQQTNALLNLVWRDSASEEVFTMMASICHTLMVQHRLMVPKVRLLYSLAFNARFLRHLWHLITSMTTTMITGSMVPLLQLISRGSPMSFEDSNRIIPLFYLFSSLFSHSLISVHDSEFFGHEMEGQTQSSMMPFTLSELVTLSRCLRDACLGIIKLAYPETKTEHREEYMAAFRSVGVKTNTVVQQRIQAEQKRWVQLFKVITNLVKMVKARDIRRPFCPAGHWLSEEVNIRADKVPLSPYQ
;
A
#
# COMPACT_ATOMS: atom_id res chain seq x y z
N MET A 1 -78.38 -7.31 56.45
CA MET A 1 -77.07 -6.97 55.86
C MET A 1 -77.36 -6.52 54.44
N PHE A 2 -77.48 -5.21 54.21
CA PHE A 2 -77.77 -4.63 52.89
C PHE A 2 -76.77 -3.51 52.66
N SER A 3 -75.88 -3.74 51.68
CA SER A 3 -74.86 -2.79 51.23
C SER A 3 -75.56 -1.66 50.47
N PHE A 4 -75.49 -0.45 51.02
CA PHE A 4 -75.98 0.78 50.42
C PHE A 4 -74.76 1.64 50.09
N GLU A 5 -74.05 1.30 49.01
CA GLU A 5 -72.98 2.15 48.47
C GLU A 5 -73.64 3.35 47.79
N GLY A 6 -73.43 4.52 48.39
CA GLY A 6 -74.05 5.77 47.98
C GLY A 6 -73.59 6.22 46.61
N ASP A 7 -74.48 6.12 45.64
CA ASP A 7 -74.38 6.80 44.35
C ASP A 7 -75.47 7.87 44.26
N PHE A 8 -75.28 8.97 45.00
CA PHE A 8 -76.12 10.15 44.93
C PHE A 8 -75.45 11.23 44.05
N LYS A 9 -76.10 11.48 42.90
CA LYS A 9 -75.87 12.53 41.88
C LYS A 9 -74.96 12.13 40.72
N THR A 10 -75.61 11.64 39.66
CA THR A 10 -75.11 11.66 38.27
C THR A 10 -74.62 13.07 37.91
N ARG A 11 -73.32 13.21 37.68
CA ARG A 11 -72.72 14.44 37.12
C ARG A 11 -73.32 14.72 35.74
N PRO A 12 -73.53 15.99 35.35
CA PRO A 12 -74.01 16.32 34.01
C PRO A 12 -73.03 15.78 32.96
N LYS A 13 -73.50 14.91 32.07
CA LYS A 13 -72.78 14.54 30.85
C LYS A 13 -72.83 15.75 29.91
N VAL A 14 -71.83 16.62 30.02
CA VAL A 14 -71.66 17.75 29.10
C VAL A 14 -71.13 17.19 27.78
N SER A 15 -72.04 16.82 26.87
CA SER A 15 -71.72 16.54 25.47
C SER A 15 -71.77 17.84 24.68
N LEU A 16 -70.61 18.44 24.41
CA LEU A 16 -70.48 19.64 23.55
C LEU A 16 -70.55 19.33 22.04
N GLY A 17 -70.93 18.11 21.67
CA GLY A 17 -71.23 17.74 20.29
C GLY A 17 -72.73 17.73 20.08
N GLY A 18 -73.23 18.56 19.17
CA GLY A 18 -74.64 18.65 18.81
C GLY A 18 -75.28 17.30 18.46
N ALA A 19 -76.60 17.26 18.57
CA ALA A 19 -77.44 16.07 18.43
C ALA A 19 -77.22 15.30 17.12
N SER A 20 -76.35 14.29 17.13
CA SER A 20 -76.41 13.15 16.21
C SER A 20 -75.62 11.98 16.81
N LYS A 21 -76.34 10.90 17.17
CA LYS A 21 -75.91 9.53 17.52
C LYS A 21 -74.72 9.39 18.51
N LYS A 22 -74.90 8.59 19.57
CA LYS A 22 -73.79 8.15 20.46
C LYS A 22 -72.71 7.46 19.60
N GLU A 23 -71.67 8.22 19.24
CA GLU A 23 -70.50 7.72 18.53
C GLU A 23 -69.80 6.67 19.42
N GLU A 24 -69.46 5.52 18.84
CA GLU A 24 -68.82 4.43 19.59
C GLU A 24 -67.46 4.92 20.13
N LYS A 25 -67.13 4.59 21.39
CA LYS A 25 -65.92 5.11 22.07
C LYS A 25 -64.65 4.90 21.23
N ALA A 26 -64.58 3.79 20.50
CA ALA A 26 -63.49 3.48 19.57
C ALA A 26 -63.39 4.48 18.40
N SER A 27 -64.52 4.83 17.76
CA SER A 27 -64.58 5.79 16.66
C SER A 27 -64.18 7.20 17.10
N LEU A 28 -64.61 7.63 18.29
CA LEU A 28 -64.23 8.93 18.85
C LEU A 28 -62.73 9.00 19.20
N LEU A 29 -62.17 7.92 19.75
CA LEU A 29 -60.73 7.81 20.01
C LEU A 29 -59.92 7.84 18.71
N HIS A 30 -60.37 7.10 17.68
CA HIS A 30 -59.72 7.09 16.37
C HIS A 30 -59.72 8.48 15.72
N ARG A 31 -60.85 9.19 15.71
CA ARG A 31 -60.93 10.57 15.18
C ARG A 31 -60.00 11.52 15.93
N THR A 32 -59.98 11.44 17.26
CA THR A 32 -59.09 12.26 18.09
C THR A 32 -57.62 11.95 17.80
N GLN A 33 -57.26 10.68 17.59
CA GLN A 33 -55.91 10.24 17.23
C GLN A 33 -55.51 10.72 15.83
N GLU A 34 -56.40 10.63 14.84
CA GLU A 34 -56.16 11.16 13.49
C GLU A 34 -56.00 12.69 13.49
N GLU A 35 -56.81 13.42 14.25
CA GLU A 35 -56.64 14.87 14.41
C GLU A 35 -55.31 15.20 15.09
N ARG A 36 -54.88 14.42 16.09
CA ARG A 36 -53.55 14.58 16.70
C ARG A 36 -52.44 14.33 15.68
N ARG A 37 -52.55 13.25 14.89
CA ARG A 37 -51.61 12.94 13.80
C ARG A 37 -51.53 14.08 12.78
N LYS A 38 -52.68 14.62 12.34
CA LYS A 38 -52.72 15.78 11.43
C LYS A 38 -52.03 17.02 12.01
N ARG A 39 -52.29 17.35 13.29
CA ARG A 39 -51.61 18.47 13.96
C ARG A 39 -50.10 18.23 14.08
N GLU A 40 -49.67 17.01 14.36
CA GLU A 40 -48.25 16.65 14.39
C GLU A 40 -47.59 16.72 13.01
N ASP A 41 -48.28 16.27 11.96
CA ASP A 41 -47.83 16.35 10.57
C ASP A 41 -47.71 17.82 10.11
N GLU A 42 -48.68 18.67 10.45
CA GLU A 42 -48.63 20.11 10.18
C GLU A 42 -47.48 20.80 10.93
N ARG A 43 -47.29 20.48 12.23
CA ARG A 43 -46.14 20.99 13.00
C ARG A 43 -44.82 20.56 12.38
N ARG A 44 -44.72 19.30 11.94
CA ARG A 44 -43.53 18.78 11.25
C ARG A 44 -43.29 19.51 9.93
N ARG A 45 -44.34 19.73 9.14
CA ARG A 45 -44.28 20.49 7.88
C ARG A 45 -43.81 21.92 8.11
N LEU A 46 -44.37 22.61 9.11
CA LEU A 46 -43.97 23.98 9.46
C LEU A 46 -42.52 24.04 9.94
N LYS A 47 -42.11 23.12 10.82
CA LYS A 47 -40.72 23.02 11.29
C LYS A 47 -39.75 22.84 10.12
N ASN A 48 -40.07 21.93 9.19
CA ASN A 48 -39.25 21.70 8.01
C ASN A 48 -39.20 22.94 7.09
N ALA A 49 -40.33 23.62 6.90
CA ALA A 49 -40.37 24.87 6.13
C ALA A 49 -39.48 25.96 6.74
N ILE A 50 -39.50 26.12 8.07
CA ILE A 50 -38.63 27.07 8.78
C ILE A 50 -37.16 26.75 8.56
N ILE A 51 -36.76 25.47 8.67
CA ILE A 51 -35.37 25.03 8.46
C ILE A 51 -34.90 25.38 7.02
N ILE A 52 -35.72 25.07 6.02
CA ILE A 52 -35.41 25.38 4.62
C ILE A 52 -35.29 26.90 4.42
N GLN A 53 -36.25 27.67 4.93
CA GLN A 53 -36.25 29.13 4.79
C GLN A 53 -35.06 29.78 5.50
N SER A 54 -34.72 29.35 6.72
CA SER A 54 -33.56 29.88 7.45
C SER A 54 -32.26 29.57 6.72
N TYR A 55 -32.14 28.39 6.14
CA TYR A 55 -30.97 28.01 5.34
C TYR A 55 -30.85 28.89 4.08
N ILE A 56 -31.94 29.09 3.33
CA ILE A 56 -31.93 29.93 2.13
C ILE A 56 -31.59 31.39 2.46
N ARG A 57 -32.22 31.96 3.50
CA ARG A 57 -31.92 33.34 3.95
C ARG A 57 -30.45 33.47 4.38
N GLY A 58 -29.94 32.50 5.13
CA GLY A 58 -28.52 32.48 5.54
C GLY A 58 -27.57 32.41 4.34
N TYR A 59 -27.89 31.59 3.34
CA TYR A 59 -27.08 31.49 2.12
C TYR A 59 -27.10 32.77 1.27
N GLN A 60 -28.26 33.43 1.17
CA GLN A 60 -28.39 34.72 0.47
C GLN A 60 -27.59 35.82 1.18
N ASP A 61 -27.69 35.89 2.52
CA ASP A 61 -26.93 36.86 3.30
C ASP A 61 -25.42 36.60 3.21
N LEU A 62 -24.99 35.34 3.28
CA LEU A 62 -23.59 34.96 3.06
C LEU A 62 -23.08 35.43 1.69
N LYS A 63 -23.86 35.22 0.61
CA LYS A 63 -23.50 35.71 -0.74
C LYS A 63 -23.39 37.25 -0.78
N ARG A 64 -24.30 37.95 -0.11
CA ARG A 64 -24.25 39.42 0.00
C ARG A 64 -23.00 39.86 0.76
N GLN A 65 -22.66 39.22 1.88
CA GLN A 65 -21.45 39.49 2.64
C GLN A 65 -20.19 39.22 1.81
N TYR A 66 -20.15 38.15 1.01
CA TYR A 66 -19.03 37.92 0.09
C TYR A 66 -18.88 39.04 -0.93
N ALA A 67 -19.96 39.54 -1.51
CA ALA A 67 -19.89 40.67 -2.44
C ALA A 67 -19.39 41.95 -1.76
N ILE A 68 -19.88 42.25 -0.56
CA ILE A 68 -19.43 43.41 0.23
C ILE A 68 -17.93 43.31 0.57
N GLN A 69 -17.48 42.15 1.06
CA GLN A 69 -16.08 41.96 1.42
C GLN A 69 -15.15 41.94 0.20
N ARG A 70 -15.61 41.45 -0.96
CA ARG A 70 -14.87 41.59 -2.23
C ARG A 70 -14.70 43.05 -2.61
N ALA A 71 -15.78 43.84 -2.58
CA ALA A 71 -15.71 45.27 -2.90
C ALA A 71 -14.74 46.02 -1.96
N LYS A 72 -14.79 45.74 -0.65
CA LYS A 72 -13.86 46.32 0.33
C LYS A 72 -12.40 45.93 0.09
N PHE A 73 -12.17 44.67 -0.31
CA PHE A 73 -10.84 44.21 -0.68
C PHE A 73 -10.33 44.98 -1.91
N ASP A 74 -11.14 45.07 -2.96
CA ASP A 74 -10.78 45.75 -4.21
C ASP A 74 -10.53 47.25 -3.98
N GLU A 75 -11.36 47.91 -3.17
CA GLU A 75 -11.18 49.30 -2.77
C GLU A 75 -9.83 49.54 -2.07
N CYS A 76 -9.48 48.69 -1.10
CA CYS A 76 -8.21 48.78 -0.38
C CYS A 76 -7.01 48.54 -1.31
N VAL A 77 -7.13 47.60 -2.27
CA VAL A 77 -6.13 47.35 -3.30
C VAL A 77 -5.93 48.60 -4.17
N SER A 78 -7.01 49.19 -4.66
CA SER A 78 -6.96 50.39 -5.51
C SER A 78 -6.33 51.59 -4.79
N GLN A 79 -6.66 51.80 -3.51
CA GLN A 79 -6.06 52.86 -2.70
C GLN A 79 -4.55 52.67 -2.54
N THR A 80 -4.10 51.44 -2.31
CA THR A 80 -2.68 51.10 -2.19
C THR A 80 -1.93 51.34 -3.51
N GLN A 81 -2.56 51.04 -4.64
CA GLN A 81 -1.97 51.27 -5.96
C GLN A 81 -1.91 52.75 -6.33
N ALA A 82 -2.91 53.55 -5.93
CA ALA A 82 -2.96 54.98 -6.20
C ALA A 82 -2.01 55.82 -5.31
N GLY A 83 -1.71 55.35 -4.09
CA GLY A 83 -0.90 56.07 -3.11
C GLY A 83 0.62 56.12 -3.38
N GLY A 84 1.10 55.53 -4.47
CA GLY A 84 2.53 55.53 -4.82
C GLY A 84 3.44 54.86 -3.77
N ALA A 85 4.74 55.16 -3.81
CA ALA A 85 5.77 54.56 -2.94
C ALA A 85 5.62 54.90 -1.43
N GLN A 86 4.72 55.81 -1.06
CA GLN A 86 4.51 56.28 0.31
C GLN A 86 3.48 55.45 1.10
N HIS A 87 2.66 54.62 0.44
CA HIS A 87 1.66 53.75 1.09
C HIS A 87 2.06 52.27 1.00
N VAL A 88 3.14 51.89 1.69
CA VAL A 88 3.57 50.49 1.78
C VAL A 88 2.58 49.72 2.67
N LEU A 89 2.06 48.59 2.16
CA LEU A 89 1.23 47.67 2.94
C LEU A 89 2.02 47.14 4.14
N ASP A 90 1.53 47.43 5.34
CA ASP A 90 2.09 46.94 6.59
C ASP A 90 1.56 45.54 6.95
N GLY A 91 2.14 44.92 7.98
CA GLY A 91 1.72 43.61 8.47
C GLY A 91 0.20 43.54 8.78
N PRO A 92 -0.36 44.45 9.60
CA PRO A 92 -1.79 44.51 9.90
C PRO A 92 -2.69 44.65 8.66
N GLY A 93 -2.32 45.46 7.67
CA GLY A 93 -3.04 45.59 6.41
C GLY A 93 -3.06 44.28 5.63
N LEU A 94 -1.92 43.59 5.52
CA LEU A 94 -1.83 42.25 4.92
C LEU A 94 -2.67 41.22 5.67
N CYS A 95 -2.72 41.30 7.01
CA CYS A 95 -3.57 40.46 7.84
C CYS A 95 -5.07 40.70 7.59
N LEU A 96 -5.48 41.97 7.42
CA LEU A 96 -6.86 42.31 7.09
C LEU A 96 -7.27 41.76 5.72
N LEU A 97 -6.47 42.02 4.69
CA LEU A 97 -6.72 41.56 3.32
C LEU A 97 -6.72 40.03 3.22
N SER A 98 -5.79 39.37 3.92
CA SER A 98 -5.75 37.90 4.05
C SER A 98 -7.04 37.35 4.66
N ARG A 99 -7.52 37.97 5.74
CA ARG A 99 -8.78 37.57 6.40
C ARG A 99 -9.98 37.73 5.46
N GLN A 100 -10.07 38.85 4.75
CA GLN A 100 -11.16 39.10 3.80
C GLN A 100 -11.15 38.08 2.67
N LEU A 101 -9.99 37.88 2.01
CA LEU A 101 -9.85 36.92 0.92
C LEU A 101 -10.25 35.52 1.39
N ILE A 102 -9.72 35.04 2.52
CA ILE A 102 -10.05 33.70 3.05
C ILE A 102 -11.55 33.51 3.27
N PHE A 103 -12.26 34.58 3.64
CA PHE A 103 -13.70 34.54 3.88
C PHE A 103 -14.51 34.33 2.59
N PHE A 104 -14.20 35.06 1.51
CA PHE A 104 -15.00 35.04 0.28
C PHE A 104 -14.41 34.21 -0.88
N TYR A 105 -13.18 33.71 -0.75
CA TYR A 105 -12.40 33.17 -1.86
C TYR A 105 -13.13 32.05 -2.60
N ARG A 106 -13.31 32.27 -3.91
CA ARG A 106 -13.72 31.25 -4.87
C ARG A 106 -12.78 31.27 -6.05
N GLN A 107 -12.03 30.19 -6.27
CA GLN A 107 -10.97 30.11 -7.29
C GLN A 107 -11.40 30.63 -8.67
N THR A 108 -12.58 30.26 -9.15
CA THR A 108 -13.08 30.66 -10.48
C THR A 108 -13.28 32.17 -10.66
N VAL A 109 -13.39 32.93 -9.56
CA VAL A 109 -13.66 34.38 -9.59
C VAL A 109 -12.49 35.18 -8.98
N ASP A 110 -11.83 34.62 -7.97
CA ASP A 110 -10.91 35.32 -7.09
C ASP A 110 -9.44 34.89 -7.28
N ALA A 111 -9.11 34.11 -8.33
CA ALA A 111 -7.74 33.69 -8.62
C ALA A 111 -6.78 34.89 -8.76
N HIS A 112 -7.17 35.94 -9.49
CA HIS A 112 -6.35 37.13 -9.66
C HIS A 112 -6.15 37.90 -8.34
N ARG A 113 -7.19 37.98 -7.48
CA ARG A 113 -7.10 38.60 -6.15
C ARG A 113 -6.11 37.85 -5.25
N LEU A 114 -6.13 36.52 -5.32
CA LEU A 114 -5.17 35.68 -4.62
C LEU A 114 -3.75 35.91 -5.15
N THR A 115 -3.55 35.91 -6.46
CA THR A 115 -2.23 36.19 -7.06
C THR A 115 -1.67 37.53 -6.59
N TRP A 116 -2.50 38.58 -6.62
CA TRP A 116 -2.10 39.91 -6.12
C TRP A 116 -1.74 39.88 -4.63
N LEU A 117 -2.53 39.20 -3.79
CA LEU A 117 -2.23 39.09 -2.36
C LEU A 117 -0.93 38.34 -2.13
N CYS A 118 -0.72 37.22 -2.82
CA CYS A 118 0.50 36.42 -2.73
C CYS A 118 1.74 37.22 -3.15
N GLN A 119 1.67 38.04 -4.21
CA GLN A 119 2.78 38.92 -4.59
C GLN A 119 3.17 39.88 -3.46
N ASN A 120 2.19 40.49 -2.80
CA ASN A 120 2.43 41.40 -1.69
C ASN A 120 2.95 40.68 -0.44
N LEU A 121 2.41 39.49 -0.12
CA LEU A 121 2.89 38.66 0.99
C LEU A 121 4.33 38.20 0.76
N VAL A 122 4.69 37.83 -0.47
CA VAL A 122 6.07 37.49 -0.85
C VAL A 122 7.00 38.68 -0.69
N LYS A 123 6.60 39.85 -1.21
CA LYS A 123 7.40 41.09 -1.18
C LYS A 123 7.62 41.61 0.25
N HIS A 124 6.60 41.53 1.10
CA HIS A 124 6.58 42.09 2.44
C HIS A 124 6.56 41.01 3.54
N ASN A 125 7.13 39.83 3.24
CA ASN A 125 7.08 38.65 4.13
C ASN A 125 7.55 38.95 5.56
N SER A 126 8.62 39.75 5.72
CA SER A 126 9.20 40.05 7.04
C SER A 126 8.23 40.82 7.94
N GLN A 127 7.44 41.72 7.38
CA GLN A 127 6.44 42.49 8.13
C GLN A 127 5.24 41.63 8.51
N PHE A 128 4.82 40.73 7.62
CA PHE A 128 3.71 39.82 7.89
C PHE A 128 4.08 38.75 8.92
N VAL A 129 5.28 38.17 8.82
CA VAL A 129 5.82 37.17 9.75
C VAL A 129 6.07 37.77 11.13
N LYS A 130 6.40 39.07 11.25
CA LYS A 130 6.45 39.79 12.55
C LYS A 130 5.16 39.69 13.35
N LEU A 131 4.00 39.46 12.73
CA LEU A 131 2.74 39.26 13.47
C LEU A 131 2.74 37.98 14.33
N LEU A 132 3.65 37.03 14.06
CA LEU A 132 3.79 35.80 14.83
C LEU A 132 4.36 36.00 16.24
N THR A 133 5.03 37.13 16.50
CA THR A 133 5.53 37.48 17.83
C THR A 133 4.53 38.28 18.66
N GLY A 134 3.44 38.74 18.04
CA GLY A 134 2.40 39.55 18.69
C GLY A 134 1.11 38.79 19.01
N PRO A 135 0.05 39.51 19.43
CA PRO A 135 -1.25 38.92 19.80
C PRO A 135 -1.97 38.26 18.62
N GLN A 136 -1.59 38.60 17.38
CA GLN A 136 -2.18 38.06 16.16
C GLN A 136 -1.57 36.72 15.71
N LYS A 137 -0.68 36.12 16.51
CA LYS A 137 0.04 34.88 16.19
C LYS A 137 -0.85 33.78 15.61
N GLN A 138 -1.92 33.39 16.29
CA GLN A 138 -2.78 32.28 15.85
C GLN A 138 -3.49 32.60 14.53
N THR A 139 -3.95 33.85 14.38
CA THR A 139 -4.58 34.34 13.15
C THR A 139 -3.60 34.31 11.99
N CYS A 140 -2.36 34.77 12.20
CA CYS A 140 -1.32 34.78 11.17
C CYS A 140 -0.96 33.35 10.72
N ILE A 141 -0.78 32.40 11.65
CA ILE A 141 -0.54 30.98 11.32
C ILE A 141 -1.69 30.41 10.49
N PHE A 142 -2.94 30.66 10.90
CA PHE A 142 -4.12 30.22 10.16
C PHE A 142 -4.16 30.81 8.74
N GLN A 143 -3.85 32.10 8.60
CA GLN A 143 -3.83 32.78 7.30
C GLN A 143 -2.77 32.20 6.37
N ILE A 144 -1.53 32.02 6.87
CA ILE A 144 -0.44 31.38 6.11
C ILE A 144 -0.90 30.01 5.60
N LYS A 145 -1.40 29.14 6.50
CA LYS A 145 -1.88 27.80 6.14
C LYS A 145 -2.96 27.87 5.06
N ARG A 146 -4.02 28.66 5.27
CA ARG A 146 -5.16 28.77 4.33
C ARG A 146 -4.74 29.28 2.95
N ILE A 147 -3.90 30.30 2.89
CA ILE A 147 -3.42 30.88 1.64
C ILE A 147 -2.53 29.87 0.89
N LEU A 148 -1.61 29.18 1.58
CA LEU A 148 -0.80 28.12 0.97
C LEU A 148 -1.66 26.96 0.46
N GLY A 149 -2.75 26.62 1.16
CA GLY A 149 -3.74 25.65 0.69
C GLY A 149 -4.44 26.11 -0.60
N PHE A 150 -4.77 27.40 -0.73
CA PHE A 150 -5.28 27.94 -2.00
C PHE A 150 -4.23 27.93 -3.10
N CYS A 151 -2.96 28.20 -2.80
CA CYS A 151 -1.85 28.07 -3.75
C CYS A 151 -1.76 26.63 -4.30
N CYS A 152 -1.79 25.61 -3.43
CA CYS A 152 -1.84 24.19 -3.84
C CYS A 152 -2.97 23.94 -4.84
N ARG A 153 -4.17 24.42 -4.52
CA ARG A 153 -5.36 24.26 -5.38
C ARG A 153 -5.21 24.94 -6.75
N ILE A 154 -4.63 26.13 -6.83
CA ILE A 154 -4.34 26.78 -8.12
C ILE A 154 -3.34 25.97 -8.93
N MET A 155 -2.26 25.50 -8.30
CA MET A 155 -1.21 24.74 -8.99
C MET A 155 -1.70 23.40 -9.55
N GLN A 156 -2.69 22.77 -8.91
CA GLN A 156 -3.34 21.57 -9.46
C GLN A 156 -4.07 21.82 -10.78
N ASN A 157 -4.40 23.08 -11.09
CA ASN A 157 -5.07 23.48 -12.34
C ASN A 157 -4.10 24.10 -13.34
N CYS A 158 -2.78 23.84 -13.22
CA CYS A 158 -1.76 24.45 -14.09
C CYS A 158 -1.84 24.06 -15.58
N LYS A 159 -2.74 23.13 -15.94
CA LYS A 159 -3.10 22.83 -17.34
C LYS A 159 -3.71 24.02 -18.06
N ASP A 160 -4.36 24.91 -17.31
CA ASP A 160 -4.88 26.16 -17.82
C ASP A 160 -3.75 27.19 -17.87
N ASP A 161 -3.25 27.49 -19.06
CA ASP A 161 -2.15 28.45 -19.26
C ASP A 161 -2.52 29.89 -18.89
N SER A 162 -3.80 30.19 -18.70
CA SER A 162 -4.23 31.50 -18.17
C SER A 162 -3.87 31.72 -16.69
N LEU A 163 -3.61 30.64 -15.94
CA LEU A 163 -3.29 30.72 -14.52
C LEU A 163 -1.79 30.94 -14.28
N ASN A 164 -1.45 32.05 -13.62
CA ASN A 164 -0.09 32.32 -13.18
C ASN A 164 0.29 31.42 -11.98
N VAL A 165 1.09 30.39 -12.25
CA VAL A 165 1.57 29.43 -11.24
C VAL A 165 2.87 29.91 -10.55
N ALA A 166 3.62 30.83 -11.16
CA ALA A 166 4.90 31.29 -10.63
C ALA A 166 4.77 31.93 -9.24
N VAL A 167 3.73 32.74 -9.03
CA VAL A 167 3.46 33.39 -7.75
C VAL A 167 3.07 32.38 -6.65
N PRO A 168 2.09 31.46 -6.87
CA PRO A 168 1.83 30.36 -5.95
C PRO A 168 3.07 29.52 -5.58
N MET A 169 3.93 29.18 -6.55
CA MET A 169 5.17 28.43 -6.28
C MET A 169 6.12 29.24 -5.39
N ARG A 170 6.32 30.53 -5.70
CA ARG A 170 7.18 31.41 -4.90
C ARG A 170 6.66 31.58 -3.48
N MET A 171 5.34 31.61 -3.30
CA MET A 171 4.69 31.62 -1.99
C MET A 171 5.03 30.36 -1.19
N LEU A 172 4.95 29.17 -1.81
CA LEU A 172 5.35 27.91 -1.17
C LEU A 172 6.83 27.92 -0.76
N GLU A 173 7.70 28.36 -1.66
CA GLU A 173 9.14 28.41 -1.43
C GLU A 173 9.49 29.30 -0.23
N ILE A 174 8.96 30.53 -0.20
CA ILE A 174 9.25 31.51 0.85
C ILE A 174 8.65 31.06 2.18
N PHE A 175 7.37 30.73 2.24
CA PHE A 175 6.70 30.43 3.52
C PHE A 175 6.90 29.00 4.00
N SER A 176 7.63 28.17 3.25
CA SER A 176 8.17 26.92 3.79
C SER A 176 9.62 27.07 4.27
N SER A 177 10.31 28.18 3.96
CA SER A 177 11.74 28.36 4.25
C SER A 177 11.99 28.80 5.70
N GLU A 178 12.91 28.12 6.38
CA GLU A 178 13.38 28.51 7.72
C GLU A 178 13.92 29.94 7.75
N ARG A 179 14.62 30.36 6.69
CA ARG A 179 15.19 31.70 6.57
C ARG A 179 14.13 32.80 6.73
N THR A 180 12.93 32.57 6.21
CA THR A 180 11.83 33.54 6.29
C THR A 180 11.41 33.82 7.73
N TYR A 181 11.45 32.80 8.59
CA TYR A 181 11.01 32.89 9.97
C TYR A 181 12.14 33.26 10.93
N LEU A 182 13.36 32.74 10.70
CA LEU A 182 14.53 33.00 11.56
C LEU A 182 14.95 34.48 11.58
N LEU A 183 14.64 35.24 10.52
CA LEU A 183 14.85 36.68 10.49
C LEU A 183 14.01 37.45 11.52
N VAL A 184 12.96 36.83 12.04
CA VAL A 184 11.97 37.44 12.95
C VAL A 184 11.92 36.73 14.30
N ILE A 185 12.01 35.40 14.28
CA ILE A 185 11.92 34.54 15.45
C ILE A 185 13.28 33.83 15.62
N PRO A 186 14.06 34.17 16.66
CA PRO A 186 15.41 33.62 16.83
C PRO A 186 15.43 32.15 17.28
N ASP A 187 14.33 31.63 17.82
CA ASP A 187 14.24 30.24 18.29
C ASP A 187 14.04 29.25 17.13
N ALA A 188 15.11 28.54 16.77
CA ALA A 188 15.12 27.55 15.70
C ALA A 188 14.17 26.37 15.95
N ASN A 189 14.01 25.92 17.20
CA ASN A 189 13.12 24.80 17.53
C ASN A 189 11.65 25.19 17.34
N TYR A 190 11.31 26.42 17.72
CA TYR A 190 9.99 26.97 17.47
C TYR A 190 9.71 27.15 15.97
N VAL A 191 10.69 27.64 15.20
CA VAL A 191 10.58 27.74 13.74
C VAL A 191 10.37 26.36 13.09
N ALA A 192 11.14 25.35 13.50
CA ALA A 192 10.96 23.98 13.03
C ALA A 192 9.54 23.47 13.32
N SER A 193 9.05 23.67 14.55
CA SER A 193 7.67 23.29 14.93
C SER A 193 6.60 24.02 14.11
N LEU A 194 6.82 25.31 13.81
CA LEU A 194 5.91 26.08 12.96
C LEU A 194 5.90 25.54 11.52
N LEU A 195 7.07 25.22 10.97
CA LEU A 195 7.18 24.66 9.63
C LEU A 195 6.56 23.27 9.53
N GLU A 196 6.76 22.40 10.52
CA GLU A 196 6.08 21.10 10.60
C GLU A 196 4.55 21.28 10.50
N GLN A 197 3.98 22.22 11.25
CA GLN A 197 2.55 22.50 11.21
C GLN A 197 2.06 23.06 9.87
N ILE A 198 2.87 23.87 9.19
CA ILE A 198 2.54 24.45 7.88
C ILE A 198 2.62 23.36 6.79
N LEU A 199 3.73 22.62 6.75
CA LEU A 199 3.97 21.55 5.80
C LEU A 199 2.93 20.44 5.96
N HIS A 200 2.64 20.02 7.19
CA HIS A 200 1.59 19.03 7.45
C HIS A 200 0.23 19.48 6.93
N TYR A 201 -0.14 20.75 7.17
CA TYR A 201 -1.38 21.31 6.62
C TYR A 201 -1.38 21.33 5.08
N MET A 202 -0.27 21.71 4.45
CA MET A 202 -0.16 21.73 3.00
C MET A 202 -0.32 20.33 2.40
N VAL A 203 0.31 19.32 3.00
CA VAL A 203 0.17 17.92 2.59
C VAL A 203 -1.29 17.47 2.70
N GLN A 204 -2.00 17.82 3.79
CA GLN A 204 -3.45 17.58 3.90
C GLN A 204 -4.31 18.30 2.83
N LYS A 205 -3.75 19.26 2.10
CA LYS A 205 -4.42 19.97 1.00
C LYS A 205 -3.92 19.55 -0.39
N GLY A 206 -3.28 18.39 -0.49
CA GLY A 206 -2.82 17.81 -1.75
C GLY A 206 -1.56 18.48 -2.29
N TYR A 207 -0.61 18.75 -1.40
CA TYR A 207 0.69 19.33 -1.79
C TYR A 207 1.43 18.44 -2.79
N TYR A 208 1.56 17.14 -2.50
CA TYR A 208 2.26 16.20 -3.40
C TYR A 208 1.52 16.03 -4.72
N ARG A 209 0.19 16.01 -4.69
CA ARG A 209 -0.63 16.05 -5.91
C ARG A 209 -0.35 17.29 -6.75
N SER A 210 -0.19 18.45 -6.10
CA SER A 210 0.17 19.71 -6.79
C SER A 210 1.55 19.62 -7.43
N GLN A 211 2.55 19.08 -6.70
CA GLN A 211 3.90 18.87 -7.22
C GLN A 211 3.92 17.89 -8.39
N TYR A 212 3.20 16.76 -8.29
CA TYR A 212 3.08 15.77 -9.36
C TYR A 212 2.54 16.41 -10.66
N ILE A 213 1.48 17.21 -10.55
CA ILE A 213 0.88 17.88 -11.72
C ILE A 213 1.87 18.90 -12.31
N LEU A 214 2.56 19.67 -11.48
CA LEU A 214 3.58 20.63 -11.95
C LEU A 214 4.73 19.96 -12.68
N VAL A 215 5.27 18.87 -12.12
CA VAL A 215 6.32 18.07 -12.75
C VAL A 215 5.91 17.64 -14.15
N ASN A 216 4.69 17.12 -14.30
CA ASN A 216 4.23 16.57 -15.58
C ASN A 216 3.86 17.63 -16.63
N HIS A 217 3.46 18.83 -16.21
CA HIS A 217 2.99 19.87 -17.12
C HIS A 217 3.98 21.01 -17.38
N ARG A 218 4.91 21.28 -16.46
CA ARG A 218 5.85 22.40 -16.56
C ARG A 218 7.29 21.96 -16.82
N LEU A 219 7.60 20.66 -16.80
CA LEU A 219 8.92 20.14 -17.17
C LEU A 219 8.86 19.39 -18.51
N PRO A 220 9.89 19.50 -19.36
CA PRO A 220 9.97 18.76 -20.62
C PRO A 220 10.09 17.25 -20.36
N SER A 221 9.54 16.44 -21.27
CA SER A 221 9.61 14.97 -21.19
C SER A 221 11.03 14.41 -21.41
N SER A 222 11.88 15.10 -22.16
CA SER A 222 13.29 14.73 -22.39
C SER A 222 14.23 15.06 -21.22
N LEU A 223 13.69 15.17 -19.99
CA LEU A 223 14.45 15.55 -18.82
C LEU A 223 15.17 14.32 -18.25
N GLU A 224 16.50 14.38 -18.23
CA GLU A 224 17.35 13.34 -17.65
C GLU A 224 18.03 13.86 -16.37
N TYR A 225 18.19 12.98 -15.39
CA TYR A 225 19.01 13.29 -14.22
C TYR A 225 20.50 13.29 -14.59
N SER A 226 21.11 14.47 -14.54
CA SER A 226 22.56 14.64 -14.63
C SER A 226 23.06 15.37 -13.38
N ASN A 227 24.32 15.17 -13.03
CA ASN A 227 24.97 15.78 -11.87
C ASN A 227 24.99 17.32 -11.91
N ALA A 228 24.77 17.92 -13.09
CA ALA A 228 24.61 19.35 -13.27
C ALA A 228 23.14 19.68 -13.56
N PRO A 229 22.51 20.59 -12.80
CA PRO A 229 21.12 20.96 -13.06
C PRO A 229 21.02 21.74 -14.36
N SER A 230 20.56 21.08 -15.42
CA SER A 230 20.30 21.73 -16.71
C SER A 230 19.07 22.64 -16.66
N ILE A 231 18.12 22.37 -15.74
CA ILE A 231 16.85 23.09 -15.60
C ILE A 231 16.63 23.52 -14.14
N PRO A 232 16.76 24.82 -13.80
CA PRO A 232 16.58 25.33 -12.44
C PRO A 232 15.23 24.96 -11.80
N LEU A 233 14.14 24.99 -12.58
CA LEU A 233 12.81 24.62 -12.09
C LEU A 233 12.74 23.16 -11.61
N ALA A 234 13.44 22.24 -12.28
CA ALA A 234 13.47 20.84 -11.89
C ALA A 234 14.15 20.65 -10.52
N SER A 235 15.27 21.35 -10.28
CA SER A 235 15.94 21.38 -8.98
C SER A 235 15.04 21.96 -7.89
N THR A 236 14.37 23.08 -8.17
CA THR A 236 13.45 23.70 -7.20
C THR A 236 12.28 22.78 -6.85
N LEU A 237 11.69 22.08 -7.83
CA LEU A 237 10.61 21.12 -7.58
C LEU A 237 11.11 19.91 -6.78
N LEU A 238 12.31 19.41 -7.07
CA LEU A 238 12.93 18.33 -6.32
C LEU A 238 13.16 18.70 -4.85
N GLU A 239 13.71 19.88 -4.58
CA GLU A 239 13.86 20.40 -3.21
C GLU A 239 12.50 20.50 -2.51
N HIS A 240 11.48 20.99 -3.21
CA HIS A 240 10.11 21.09 -2.69
C HIS A 240 9.46 19.74 -2.39
N ILE A 241 9.79 18.68 -3.15
CA ILE A 241 9.31 17.31 -2.91
C ILE A 241 10.01 16.70 -1.70
N LEU A 242 11.32 16.89 -1.58
CA LEU A 242 12.13 16.33 -0.48
C LEU A 242 11.86 17.00 0.86
N LYS A 243 11.69 18.33 0.86
CA LYS A 243 11.64 19.13 2.09
C LYS A 243 10.65 18.64 3.14
N PRO A 244 9.36 18.33 2.83
CA PRO A 244 8.46 17.83 3.86
C PRO A 244 8.86 16.46 4.41
N LEU A 245 9.63 15.65 3.68
CA LEU A 245 10.03 14.31 4.11
C LEU A 245 11.13 14.34 5.19
N HIS A 246 11.94 15.40 5.24
CA HIS A 246 13.03 15.54 6.21
C HIS A 246 12.57 15.93 7.62
N PHE A 247 11.31 16.38 7.78
CA PHE A 247 10.78 16.77 9.08
C PHE A 247 10.29 15.57 9.90
N THR A 248 10.34 15.71 11.23
CA THR A 248 9.88 14.67 12.17
C THR A 248 8.38 14.74 12.47
N TYR A 249 7.79 15.93 12.33
CA TYR A 249 6.39 16.24 12.68
C TYR A 249 6.05 15.97 14.15
N SER A 250 7.04 16.11 15.04
CA SER A 250 6.86 15.95 16.50
C SER A 250 5.92 16.98 17.10
N SER A 251 5.78 18.15 16.47
CA SER A 251 4.84 19.21 16.87
C SER A 251 3.39 19.00 16.38
N CYS A 252 3.13 17.95 15.61
CA CYS A 252 1.82 17.63 15.03
C CYS A 252 1.15 16.45 15.76
N THR A 253 -0.02 16.02 15.29
CA THR A 253 -0.73 14.87 15.85
C THR A 253 0.06 13.57 15.68
N THR A 254 -0.11 12.60 16.58
CA THR A 254 0.45 11.26 16.44
C THR A 254 0.08 10.67 15.08
N GLY A 255 1.05 10.11 14.36
CA GLY A 255 0.84 9.62 12.99
C GLY A 255 1.13 10.65 11.89
N ALA A 256 1.45 11.91 12.21
CA ALA A 256 1.62 12.97 11.21
C ALA A 256 2.75 12.68 10.21
N ARG A 257 3.89 12.14 10.68
CA ARG A 257 5.01 11.75 9.81
C ARG A 257 4.61 10.62 8.86
N GLN A 258 3.93 9.59 9.38
CA GLN A 258 3.42 8.49 8.56
C GLN A 258 2.44 9.01 7.51
N PHE A 259 1.54 9.92 7.87
CA PHE A 259 0.61 10.55 6.92
C PHE A 259 1.33 11.30 5.80
N VAL A 260 2.41 12.04 6.11
CA VAL A 260 3.18 12.76 5.09
C VAL A 260 3.82 11.81 4.09
N PHE A 261 4.43 10.73 4.56
CA PHE A 261 4.97 9.70 3.65
C PHE A 261 3.87 8.95 2.89
N ALA A 262 2.73 8.65 3.52
CA ALA A 262 1.60 8.01 2.84
C ALA A 262 1.08 8.89 1.70
N ALA A 263 0.90 10.19 1.95
CA ALA A 263 0.50 11.15 0.91
C ALA A 263 1.54 11.26 -0.21
N PHE A 264 2.85 11.25 0.10
CA PHE A 264 3.91 11.19 -0.91
C PHE A 264 3.81 9.92 -1.76
N THR A 265 3.67 8.76 -1.11
CA THR A 265 3.56 7.46 -1.77
C THR A 265 2.34 7.43 -2.69
N GLU A 266 1.16 7.83 -2.21
CA GLU A 266 -0.10 7.75 -2.95
C GLU A 266 -0.20 8.82 -4.06
N GLU A 267 0.14 10.07 -3.75
CA GLU A 267 -0.10 11.19 -4.67
C GLU A 267 1.02 11.40 -5.70
N PHE A 268 2.24 10.90 -5.43
CA PHE A 268 3.42 11.15 -6.27
C PHE A 268 4.04 9.87 -6.88
N ILE A 269 4.22 8.80 -6.09
CA ILE A 269 4.98 7.60 -6.52
C ILE A 269 4.09 6.48 -7.06
N SER A 270 2.86 6.31 -6.56
CA SER A 270 2.02 5.16 -6.88
C SER A 270 1.30 5.25 -8.23
N ALA A 271 1.34 6.42 -8.89
CA ALA A 271 0.76 6.62 -10.20
C ALA A 271 1.69 6.09 -11.31
N PRO A 272 1.16 5.68 -12.48
CA PRO A 272 1.99 5.34 -13.63
C PRO A 272 2.99 6.44 -13.96
N PHE A 273 4.25 6.07 -14.06
CA PHE A 273 5.33 7.02 -14.26
C PHE A 273 5.23 7.69 -15.62
N THR A 274 5.48 8.99 -15.61
CA THR A 274 5.82 9.77 -16.78
C THR A 274 7.32 9.74 -17.01
N GLU A 275 7.77 10.13 -18.19
CA GLU A 275 9.19 10.27 -18.54
C GLU A 275 9.95 11.11 -17.49
N GLN A 276 9.38 12.24 -17.05
CA GLN A 276 10.01 13.13 -16.07
C GLN A 276 10.22 12.42 -14.72
N ILE A 277 9.24 11.66 -14.27
CA ILE A 277 9.36 10.93 -13.00
C ILE A 277 10.41 9.84 -13.15
N PHE A 278 10.32 9.03 -14.19
CA PHE A 278 11.19 7.88 -14.41
C PHE A 278 12.66 8.25 -14.66
N HIS A 279 12.93 9.25 -15.51
CA HIS A 279 14.30 9.62 -15.90
C HIS A 279 14.95 10.70 -15.03
N PHE A 280 14.17 11.51 -14.31
CA PHE A 280 14.71 12.56 -13.44
C PHE A 280 14.45 12.32 -11.96
N PHE A 281 13.19 12.24 -11.52
CA PHE A 281 12.88 12.24 -10.09
C PHE A 281 13.27 10.95 -9.39
N ILE A 282 13.06 9.77 -9.98
CA ILE A 282 13.46 8.50 -9.33
C ILE A 282 14.99 8.42 -9.18
N PRO A 283 15.81 8.71 -10.21
CA PRO A 283 17.27 8.76 -10.06
C PRO A 283 17.72 9.82 -9.06
N ALA A 284 17.11 11.02 -9.07
CA ALA A 284 17.43 12.07 -8.11
C ALA A 284 17.13 11.65 -6.67
N LEU A 285 15.97 11.08 -6.40
CA LEU A 285 15.61 10.58 -5.06
C LEU A 285 16.49 9.41 -4.60
N SER A 286 17.16 8.74 -5.53
CA SER A 286 18.13 7.67 -5.25
C SER A 286 19.55 8.20 -5.00
N ASP A 287 19.80 9.50 -5.21
CA ASP A 287 21.11 10.12 -4.98
C ASP A 287 21.37 10.35 -3.49
N LEU A 288 22.46 9.75 -2.99
CA LEU A 288 22.88 9.84 -1.60
C LEU A 288 23.13 11.28 -1.13
N ARG A 289 23.52 12.19 -2.04
CA ARG A 289 23.75 13.61 -1.70
C ARG A 289 22.48 14.32 -1.25
N LEU A 290 21.32 13.87 -1.75
CA LEU A 290 20.02 14.44 -1.42
C LEU A 290 19.42 13.84 -0.14
N SER A 291 20.05 12.82 0.43
CA SER A 291 19.74 12.27 1.76
C SER A 291 18.26 11.87 1.94
N PHE A 292 17.63 11.26 0.92
CA PHE A 292 16.25 10.81 1.02
C PHE A 292 16.06 9.92 2.28
N PRO A 293 15.06 10.19 3.14
CA PRO A 293 14.85 9.47 4.40
C PRO A 293 14.22 8.08 4.17
N PHE A 294 14.99 7.17 3.57
CA PHE A 294 14.52 5.89 3.07
C PHE A 294 13.97 4.97 4.16
N GLU A 295 14.63 4.89 5.33
CA GLU A 295 14.15 4.06 6.44
C GLU A 295 12.79 4.52 6.97
N ALA A 296 12.60 5.84 7.10
CA ALA A 296 11.32 6.42 7.51
C ALA A 296 10.23 6.16 6.46
N PHE A 297 10.57 6.26 5.17
CA PHE A 297 9.68 5.89 4.07
C PHE A 297 9.24 4.42 4.18
N LEU A 298 10.18 3.48 4.35
CA LEU A 298 9.88 2.05 4.49
C LEU A 298 8.97 1.77 5.71
N SER A 299 9.17 2.46 6.83
CA SER A 299 8.32 2.31 8.02
C SER A 299 6.86 2.69 7.77
N SER A 300 6.63 3.70 6.92
CA SER A 300 5.29 4.17 6.58
C SER A 300 4.60 3.29 5.53
N LEU A 301 5.39 2.64 4.67
CA LEU A 301 4.93 1.90 3.51
C LEU A 301 3.98 0.75 3.85
N GLN A 302 4.21 0.07 4.98
CA GLN A 302 3.41 -1.06 5.43
C GLN A 302 1.95 -0.67 5.69
N ALA A 303 1.72 0.51 6.29
CA ALA A 303 0.37 1.02 6.53
C ALA A 303 -0.36 1.40 5.23
N THR A 304 0.38 1.92 4.25
CA THR A 304 -0.15 2.35 2.95
C THR A 304 -0.57 1.16 2.09
N ILE A 305 0.26 0.11 1.99
CA ILE A 305 -0.05 -1.05 1.15
C ILE A 305 -1.27 -1.82 1.66
N GLY A 306 -1.41 -1.98 2.98
CA GLY A 306 -2.51 -2.75 3.59
C GLY A 306 -3.91 -2.15 3.42
N SER A 307 -4.02 -0.87 3.04
CA SER A 307 -5.29 -0.15 2.94
C SER A 307 -5.78 0.10 1.51
N SER A 308 -4.95 -0.16 0.49
CA SER A 308 -5.26 0.20 -0.90
C SER A 308 -6.05 -0.88 -1.64
N SER A 309 -7.26 -0.54 -2.06
CA SER A 309 -8.06 -1.36 -3.01
C SER A 309 -7.41 -1.46 -4.41
N ALA A 310 -6.46 -0.56 -4.72
CA ALA A 310 -5.76 -0.47 -6.00
C ALA A 310 -4.33 -1.05 -5.95
N ALA A 311 -3.98 -1.81 -4.90
CA ALA A 311 -2.62 -2.27 -4.64
C ALA A 311 -1.94 -2.94 -5.85
N HIS A 312 -2.65 -3.79 -6.61
CA HIS A 312 -2.10 -4.45 -7.80
C HIS A 312 -1.72 -3.49 -8.93
N SER A 313 -2.48 -2.40 -9.11
CA SER A 313 -2.18 -1.40 -10.16
C SER A 313 -1.04 -0.47 -9.78
N GLN A 314 -0.83 -0.26 -8.48
CA GLN A 314 0.17 0.65 -7.92
C GLN A 314 1.50 -0.04 -7.64
N ALA A 315 1.48 -1.34 -7.34
CA ALA A 315 2.63 -2.11 -6.90
C ALA A 315 3.85 -2.05 -7.84
N PRO A 316 3.72 -2.12 -9.18
CA PRO A 316 4.90 -2.07 -10.06
C PRO A 316 5.72 -0.79 -9.91
N TRP A 317 5.04 0.36 -9.88
CA TRP A 317 5.66 1.69 -9.75
C TRP A 317 6.33 1.85 -8.39
N LEU A 318 5.60 1.50 -7.34
CA LEU A 318 6.08 1.57 -5.97
C LEU A 318 7.26 0.61 -5.73
N PHE A 319 7.20 -0.59 -6.29
CA PHE A 319 8.26 -1.58 -6.18
C PHE A 319 9.53 -1.12 -6.90
N TYR A 320 9.40 -0.57 -8.11
CA TYR A 320 10.52 0.03 -8.82
C TYR A 320 11.17 1.16 -8.02
N PHE A 321 10.38 2.03 -7.39
CA PHE A 321 10.90 3.09 -6.54
C PHE A 321 11.68 2.53 -5.32
N VAL A 322 11.10 1.55 -4.61
CA VAL A 322 11.76 0.88 -3.47
C VAL A 322 13.09 0.26 -3.88
N LEU A 323 13.16 -0.40 -5.04
CA LEU A 323 14.39 -0.99 -5.55
C LEU A 323 15.42 0.07 -5.95
N SER A 324 14.98 1.13 -6.64
CA SER A 324 15.87 2.17 -7.16
C SER A 324 16.54 2.97 -6.05
N VAL A 325 15.77 3.43 -5.05
CA VAL A 325 16.33 4.15 -3.90
C VAL A 325 17.08 3.19 -2.98
N GLY A 326 16.55 1.98 -2.80
CA GLY A 326 17.17 0.94 -1.98
C GLY A 326 18.58 0.59 -2.45
N GLU A 327 18.82 0.47 -3.76
CA GLU A 327 20.12 0.12 -4.33
C GLU A 327 21.26 0.92 -3.67
N ASN A 328 21.11 2.24 -3.54
CA ASN A 328 22.13 3.11 -2.94
C ASN A 328 22.05 3.21 -1.41
N CYS A 329 20.87 3.06 -0.82
CA CYS A 329 20.66 3.27 0.63
C CYS A 329 20.84 2.01 1.49
N LEU A 330 20.93 0.80 0.91
CA LEU A 330 20.99 -0.45 1.68
C LEU A 330 22.16 -0.52 2.68
N GLY A 331 23.31 0.09 2.35
CA GLY A 331 24.48 0.11 3.23
C GLY A 331 24.34 1.01 4.47
N SER A 332 23.39 1.96 4.48
CA SER A 332 23.19 2.91 5.58
C SER A 332 22.00 2.58 6.49
N LEU A 333 21.21 1.57 6.15
CA LEU A 333 20.03 1.17 6.92
C LEU A 333 20.41 0.50 8.24
N SER A 334 19.57 0.73 9.27
CA SER A 334 19.61 -0.03 10.51
C SER A 334 19.18 -1.49 10.29
N GLU A 335 19.35 -2.36 11.29
CA GLU A 335 18.84 -3.74 11.22
C GLU A 335 17.32 -3.79 11.02
N GLU A 336 16.59 -2.91 11.72
CA GLU A 336 15.14 -2.75 11.51
C GLU A 336 14.85 -2.21 10.11
N GLY A 337 15.64 -1.24 9.62
CA GLY A 337 15.50 -0.71 8.25
C GLY A 337 15.64 -1.80 7.17
N LEU A 338 16.60 -2.71 7.34
CA LEU A 338 16.79 -3.85 6.44
C LEU A 338 15.63 -4.86 6.53
N LEU A 339 15.09 -5.08 7.72
CA LEU A 339 13.90 -5.92 7.91
C LEU A 339 12.67 -5.30 7.25
N LEU A 340 12.46 -3.99 7.39
CA LEU A 340 11.41 -3.24 6.71
C LEU A 340 11.57 -3.32 5.18
N TYR A 341 12.80 -3.27 4.69
CA TYR A 341 13.10 -3.44 3.27
C TYR A 341 12.72 -4.85 2.77
N LEU A 342 13.12 -5.91 3.48
CA LEU A 342 12.72 -7.28 3.15
C LEU A 342 11.19 -7.46 3.17
N ARG A 343 10.50 -6.90 4.17
CA ARG A 343 9.03 -6.91 4.23
C ARG A 343 8.40 -6.19 3.02
N ALA A 344 8.98 -5.07 2.59
CA ALA A 344 8.53 -4.36 1.39
C ALA A 344 8.68 -5.23 0.14
N LEU A 345 9.82 -5.94 -0.01
CA LEU A 345 10.03 -6.87 -1.12
C LEU A 345 9.03 -8.03 -1.09
N GLN A 346 8.84 -8.66 0.07
CA GLN A 346 7.90 -9.76 0.26
C GLN A 346 6.46 -9.36 -0.06
N THR A 347 6.07 -8.11 0.22
CA THR A 347 4.71 -7.62 0.03
C THR A 347 4.44 -7.17 -1.41
N LEU A 348 5.39 -6.46 -2.03
CA LEU A 348 5.20 -5.85 -3.36
C LEU A 348 5.49 -6.81 -4.51
N LEU A 349 6.48 -7.69 -4.39
CA LEU A 349 6.86 -8.60 -5.47
C LEU A 349 5.71 -9.51 -5.96
N PRO A 350 4.91 -10.14 -5.07
CA PRO A 350 3.78 -10.98 -5.51
C PRO A 350 2.67 -10.20 -6.23
N LEU A 351 2.62 -8.87 -6.07
CA LEU A 351 1.60 -8.02 -6.69
C LEU A 351 1.97 -7.59 -8.11
N LEU A 352 3.19 -7.90 -8.57
CA LEU A 352 3.61 -7.59 -9.94
C LEU A 352 2.84 -8.43 -10.97
N PRO A 353 2.46 -7.84 -12.11
CA PRO A 353 1.85 -8.60 -13.20
C PRO A 353 2.87 -9.60 -13.74
N VAL A 354 2.38 -10.77 -14.14
CA VAL A 354 3.22 -11.77 -14.81
C VAL A 354 3.19 -11.45 -16.29
N SER A 355 4.36 -11.22 -16.91
CA SER A 355 4.45 -11.15 -18.37
C SER A 355 3.97 -12.48 -18.95
N GLU A 356 2.77 -12.50 -19.51
CA GLU A 356 2.27 -13.64 -20.27
C GLU A 356 3.17 -13.80 -21.48
N SER A 357 4.06 -14.78 -21.42
CA SER A 357 4.82 -15.22 -22.59
C SER A 357 3.83 -15.85 -23.58
N SER A 358 3.52 -15.09 -24.64
CA SER A 358 2.95 -15.52 -25.92
C SER A 358 1.60 -16.27 -25.88
N SER A 359 0.50 -15.53 -25.83
CA SER A 359 -0.60 -15.77 -26.78
C SER A 359 -0.35 -14.87 -27.99
N ARG A 360 -0.30 -15.46 -29.19
CA ARG A 360 -0.16 -14.75 -30.47
C ARG A 360 -1.16 -13.58 -30.52
N PRO A 361 -0.78 -12.38 -31.00
CA PRO A 361 -1.78 -11.38 -31.34
C PRO A 361 -2.61 -11.94 -32.50
N GLU A 362 -3.87 -12.25 -32.25
CA GLU A 362 -4.85 -12.38 -33.32
C GLU A 362 -4.97 -11.02 -34.00
N ALA A 363 -4.88 -11.07 -35.33
CA ALA A 363 -4.82 -9.93 -36.20
C ALA A 363 -6.10 -9.09 -36.16
N SER A 364 -5.91 -7.77 -36.29
CA SER A 364 -6.80 -6.80 -36.93
C SER A 364 -8.27 -6.76 -36.48
N SER A 365 -8.60 -5.75 -35.69
CA SER A 365 -9.89 -5.09 -35.81
C SER A 365 -9.61 -3.61 -36.04
N ASP A 366 -9.49 -3.23 -37.31
CA ASP A 366 -9.59 -1.84 -37.75
C ASP A 366 -11.00 -1.35 -37.48
N SER A 367 -11.11 -0.37 -36.58
CA SER A 367 -12.24 0.55 -36.55
C SER A 367 -11.65 1.94 -36.39
N GLU A 368 -11.38 2.58 -37.52
CA GLU A 368 -11.14 4.01 -37.63
C GLU A 368 -12.48 4.73 -37.41
N ASP A 369 -12.72 5.22 -36.20
CA ASP A 369 -13.66 6.31 -35.98
C ASP A 369 -12.83 7.52 -35.53
N GLU A 370 -12.51 8.38 -36.49
CA GLU A 370 -11.98 9.73 -36.26
C GLU A 370 -13.13 10.61 -35.75
N ASP A 371 -13.17 10.85 -34.44
CA ASP A 371 -13.84 12.02 -33.88
C ASP A 371 -12.80 12.91 -33.20
N ASP A 372 -12.52 14.01 -33.91
CA ASP A 372 -11.75 15.18 -33.52
C ASP A 372 -12.38 15.86 -32.28
N ASP A 373 -11.73 15.72 -31.12
CA ASP A 373 -11.85 16.67 -30.02
C ASP A 373 -10.46 17.04 -29.53
N GLY A 374 -10.17 18.34 -29.55
CA GLY A 374 -8.87 18.97 -29.31
C GLY A 374 -8.32 18.73 -27.90
N SER A 375 -7.83 17.52 -27.66
CA SER A 375 -7.13 17.13 -26.44
C SER A 375 -5.66 16.89 -26.75
N HIS A 376 -4.79 17.65 -26.08
CA HIS A 376 -3.35 17.42 -26.08
C HIS A 376 -3.06 15.93 -25.89
N PRO A 377 -2.09 15.34 -26.63
CA PRO A 377 -1.76 13.94 -26.47
C PRO A 377 -1.49 13.64 -24.99
N PRO A 378 -2.08 12.56 -24.42
CA PRO A 378 -1.81 12.21 -23.04
C PRO A 378 -0.29 12.09 -22.84
N PRO A 379 0.25 12.54 -21.70
CA PRO A 379 1.68 12.45 -21.44
C PRO A 379 2.14 11.01 -21.69
N ILE A 380 3.21 10.84 -22.46
CA ILE A 380 3.82 9.53 -22.73
C ILE A 380 4.13 8.90 -21.37
N ARG A 381 3.44 7.79 -21.10
CA ARG A 381 3.59 7.05 -19.85
C ARG A 381 4.47 5.85 -20.10
N ILE A 382 5.32 5.55 -19.12
CA ILE A 382 6.09 4.32 -19.11
C ILE A 382 5.10 3.14 -19.07
N SER A 383 5.42 2.05 -19.77
CA SER A 383 4.56 0.86 -19.78
C SER A 383 4.72 0.05 -18.49
N VAL A 384 3.65 -0.59 -18.04
CA VAL A 384 3.68 -1.49 -16.85
C VAL A 384 4.61 -2.68 -17.11
N GLN A 385 4.66 -3.18 -18.35
CA GLN A 385 5.54 -4.28 -18.75
C GLN A 385 7.01 -3.89 -18.58
N LEU A 386 7.41 -2.72 -19.09
CA LEU A 386 8.78 -2.22 -18.95
C LEU A 386 9.18 -2.10 -17.47
N ILE A 387 8.33 -1.47 -16.64
CA ILE A 387 8.63 -1.34 -15.21
C ILE A 387 8.74 -2.69 -14.52
N THR A 388 7.90 -3.66 -14.89
CA THR A 388 7.95 -5.00 -14.29
C THR A 388 9.26 -5.72 -14.65
N GLU A 389 9.71 -5.61 -15.90
CA GLU A 389 11.00 -6.15 -16.35
C GLU A 389 12.17 -5.46 -15.64
N GLU A 390 12.14 -4.14 -15.53
CA GLU A 390 13.12 -3.35 -14.79
C GLU A 390 13.18 -3.72 -13.30
N CYS A 391 12.03 -3.99 -12.65
CA CYS A 391 11.99 -4.48 -11.27
C CYS A 391 12.73 -5.81 -11.12
N VAL A 392 12.48 -6.77 -12.03
CA VAL A 392 13.14 -8.08 -11.99
C VAL A 392 14.64 -7.94 -12.27
N HIS A 393 15.02 -7.08 -13.22
CA HIS A 393 16.42 -6.79 -13.51
C HIS A 393 17.14 -6.15 -12.32
N LYS A 394 16.51 -5.16 -11.67
CA LYS A 394 17.04 -4.48 -10.47
C LYS A 394 17.22 -5.42 -9.29
N LEU A 395 16.29 -6.36 -9.08
CA LEU A 395 16.43 -7.40 -8.05
C LEU A 395 17.67 -8.29 -8.26
N ASP A 396 18.07 -8.49 -9.52
CA ASP A 396 19.20 -9.34 -9.90
C ASP A 396 20.52 -8.57 -10.02
N THR A 397 20.58 -7.28 -9.68
CA THR A 397 21.86 -6.55 -9.70
C THR A 397 22.82 -7.08 -8.63
N LYS A 398 24.13 -6.92 -8.87
CA LYS A 398 25.18 -7.39 -7.94
C LYS A 398 25.03 -6.72 -6.57
N GLN A 399 24.75 -5.43 -6.54
CA GLN A 399 24.61 -4.64 -5.31
C GLN A 399 23.40 -5.11 -4.50
N GLN A 400 22.25 -5.24 -5.15
CA GLN A 400 21.02 -5.74 -4.55
C GLN A 400 21.18 -7.16 -4.01
N THR A 401 21.76 -8.05 -4.82
CA THR A 401 22.03 -9.44 -4.45
C THR A 401 22.96 -9.51 -3.23
N ASN A 402 24.06 -8.78 -3.23
CA ASN A 402 25.00 -8.79 -2.11
C ASN A 402 24.37 -8.26 -0.82
N ALA A 403 23.55 -7.22 -0.90
CA ALA A 403 22.84 -6.70 0.27
C ALA A 403 21.86 -7.73 0.86
N LEU A 404 21.10 -8.42 0.02
CA LEU A 404 20.18 -9.49 0.43
C LEU A 404 20.92 -10.70 1.02
N LEU A 405 22.05 -11.10 0.41
CA LEU A 405 22.88 -12.18 0.91
C LEU A 405 23.50 -11.86 2.27
N ASN A 406 23.97 -10.63 2.46
CA ASN A 406 24.52 -10.17 3.73
C ASN A 406 23.52 -10.26 4.89
N LEU A 407 22.21 -10.20 4.64
CA LEU A 407 21.20 -10.38 5.69
C LEU A 407 21.11 -11.81 6.19
N VAL A 408 21.32 -12.76 5.28
CA VAL A 408 21.22 -14.20 5.56
C VAL A 408 22.53 -14.76 6.10
N TRP A 409 23.67 -14.14 5.76
CA TRP A 409 24.98 -14.61 6.18
C TRP A 409 25.38 -14.20 7.60
N ARG A 410 24.71 -13.21 8.19
CA ARG A 410 24.94 -12.78 9.58
C ARG A 410 24.65 -13.90 10.57
N ASP A 411 25.49 -14.00 11.60
CA ASP A 411 25.27 -14.96 12.69
C ASP A 411 24.05 -14.66 13.54
N SER A 412 23.64 -13.39 13.60
CA SER A 412 22.46 -12.90 14.32
C SER A 412 21.17 -12.94 13.49
N ALA A 413 21.17 -13.50 12.28
CA ALA A 413 20.00 -13.49 11.41
C ALA A 413 18.82 -14.24 12.05
N SER A 414 17.68 -13.56 12.21
CA SER A 414 16.48 -14.15 12.80
C SER A 414 15.77 -15.10 11.83
N GLU A 415 14.96 -16.03 12.37
CA GLU A 415 14.12 -16.92 11.55
C GLU A 415 13.20 -16.14 10.60
N GLU A 416 12.73 -14.97 11.01
CA GLU A 416 11.89 -14.09 10.19
C GLU A 416 12.61 -13.71 8.87
N VAL A 417 13.90 -13.37 8.92
CA VAL A 417 14.70 -13.03 7.73
C VAL A 417 14.75 -14.20 6.75
N PHE A 418 14.99 -15.43 7.24
CA PHE A 418 15.02 -16.62 6.39
C PHE A 418 13.66 -16.92 5.76
N THR A 419 12.56 -16.76 6.52
CA THR A 419 11.20 -16.97 5.99
C THR A 419 10.83 -15.96 4.91
N MET A 420 11.15 -14.68 5.11
CA MET A 420 10.91 -13.64 4.11
C MET A 420 11.77 -13.86 2.86
N MET A 421 13.05 -14.17 3.04
CA MET A 421 13.95 -14.51 1.93
C MET A 421 13.41 -15.69 1.13
N ALA A 422 12.91 -16.71 1.82
CA ALA A 422 12.32 -17.88 1.18
C ALA A 422 11.05 -17.53 0.38
N SER A 423 10.19 -16.67 0.92
CA SER A 423 9.00 -16.16 0.24
C SER A 423 9.34 -15.36 -1.02
N ILE A 424 10.34 -14.47 -0.95
CA ILE A 424 10.81 -13.67 -2.10
C ILE A 424 11.35 -14.61 -3.18
N CYS A 425 12.27 -15.51 -2.82
CA CYS A 425 12.87 -16.45 -3.77
C CYS A 425 11.82 -17.40 -4.39
N HIS A 426 10.87 -17.90 -3.59
CA HIS A 426 9.76 -18.72 -4.09
C HIS A 426 8.91 -17.94 -5.11
N THR A 427 8.62 -16.67 -4.85
CA THR A 427 7.86 -15.81 -5.78
C THR A 427 8.60 -15.62 -7.10
N LEU A 428 9.91 -15.36 -7.05
CA LEU A 428 10.77 -15.29 -8.25
C LEU A 428 10.72 -16.59 -9.08
N MET A 429 10.79 -17.74 -8.41
CA MET A 429 10.81 -19.04 -9.09
C MET A 429 9.46 -19.47 -9.64
N VAL A 430 8.37 -19.22 -8.91
CA VAL A 430 7.04 -19.77 -9.23
C VAL A 430 6.20 -18.79 -10.03
N GLN A 431 6.14 -17.52 -9.61
CA GLN A 431 5.31 -16.50 -10.27
C GLN A 431 6.04 -15.92 -11.48
N HIS A 432 7.29 -15.47 -11.31
CA HIS A 432 8.09 -14.90 -12.40
C HIS A 432 8.87 -15.95 -13.21
N ARG A 433 8.75 -17.24 -12.87
CA ARG A 433 9.34 -18.38 -13.59
C ARG A 433 10.86 -18.27 -13.80
N LEU A 434 11.55 -17.61 -12.88
CA LEU A 434 13.01 -17.46 -12.94
C LEU A 434 13.70 -18.74 -12.48
N MET A 435 14.64 -19.23 -13.28
CA MET A 435 15.39 -20.45 -12.99
C MET A 435 16.59 -20.13 -12.09
N VAL A 436 16.94 -21.04 -11.18
CA VAL A 436 18.08 -20.91 -10.25
C VAL A 436 19.38 -20.43 -10.92
N PRO A 437 19.88 -21.03 -12.02
CA PRO A 437 21.15 -20.60 -12.63
C PRO A 437 21.09 -19.24 -13.33
N LYS A 438 19.89 -18.69 -13.57
CA LYS A 438 19.69 -17.41 -14.27
C LYS A 438 19.58 -16.21 -13.33
N VAL A 439 19.52 -16.44 -12.00
CA VAL A 439 19.36 -15.39 -11.00
C VAL A 439 20.52 -15.48 -10.00
N ARG A 440 21.28 -14.40 -9.85
CA ARG A 440 22.48 -14.33 -8.99
C ARG A 440 22.18 -14.65 -7.54
N LEU A 441 21.04 -14.18 -7.03
CA LEU A 441 20.58 -14.45 -5.67
C LEU A 441 20.32 -15.96 -5.46
N LEU A 442 19.50 -16.58 -6.32
CA LEU A 442 19.16 -18.00 -6.21
C LEU A 442 20.40 -18.88 -6.39
N TYR A 443 21.24 -18.56 -7.37
CA TYR A 443 22.49 -19.27 -7.61
C TYR A 443 23.41 -19.21 -6.38
N SER A 444 23.65 -18.01 -5.83
CA SER A 444 24.48 -17.84 -4.62
C SER A 444 23.93 -18.58 -3.40
N LEU A 445 22.60 -18.57 -3.22
CA LEU A 445 21.94 -19.27 -2.11
C LEU A 445 21.99 -20.80 -2.28
N ALA A 446 22.00 -21.33 -3.51
CA ALA A 446 22.09 -22.77 -3.77
C ALA A 446 23.39 -23.38 -3.26
N PHE A 447 24.49 -22.62 -3.32
CA PHE A 447 25.81 -23.05 -2.88
C PHE A 447 26.13 -22.66 -1.42
N ASN A 448 25.16 -22.10 -0.70
CA ASN A 448 25.34 -21.74 0.69
C ASN A 448 24.84 -22.85 1.63
N ALA A 449 25.76 -23.66 2.14
CA ALA A 449 25.42 -24.78 3.01
C ALA A 449 24.72 -24.37 4.31
N ARG A 450 25.08 -23.20 4.87
CA ARG A 450 24.43 -22.66 6.08
C ARG A 450 22.96 -22.35 5.80
N PHE A 451 22.67 -21.68 4.69
CA PHE A 451 21.30 -21.33 4.31
C PHE A 451 20.44 -22.58 4.10
N LEU A 452 20.94 -23.59 3.38
CA LEU A 452 20.23 -24.85 3.18
C LEU A 452 19.93 -25.57 4.50
N ARG A 453 20.89 -25.59 5.43
CA ARG A 453 20.69 -26.15 6.78
C ARG A 453 19.61 -25.39 7.56
N HIS A 454 19.60 -24.05 7.51
CA HIS A 454 18.58 -23.23 8.19
C HIS A 454 17.19 -23.43 7.58
N LEU A 455 17.08 -23.49 6.26
CA LEU A 455 15.79 -23.81 5.60
C LEU A 455 15.26 -25.17 6.06
N TRP A 456 16.12 -26.19 6.11
CA TRP A 456 15.74 -27.52 6.58
C TRP A 456 15.33 -27.51 8.06
N HIS A 457 16.05 -26.76 8.90
CA HIS A 457 15.67 -26.57 10.30
C HIS A 457 14.28 -25.94 10.42
N LEU A 458 13.99 -24.86 9.68
CA LEU A 458 12.67 -24.21 9.70
C LEU A 458 11.54 -25.15 9.23
N ILE A 459 11.77 -25.94 8.19
CA ILE A 459 10.78 -26.91 7.70
C ILE A 459 10.43 -27.96 8.77
N THR A 460 11.43 -28.37 9.56
CA THR A 460 11.27 -29.41 10.59
C THR A 460 10.79 -28.87 11.94
N SER A 461 11.08 -27.61 12.27
CA SER A 461 10.69 -26.97 13.53
C SER A 461 9.30 -26.31 13.49
N MET A 462 8.79 -25.99 12.30
CA MET A 462 7.48 -25.36 12.14
C MET A 462 6.32 -26.21 12.70
N THR A 463 5.51 -25.59 13.55
CA THR A 463 4.36 -26.21 14.22
C THR A 463 3.10 -25.36 14.07
N THR A 464 1.94 -26.01 14.21
CA THR A 464 0.62 -25.36 14.26
C THR A 464 -0.18 -25.85 15.48
N THR A 465 -1.06 -25.00 15.99
CA THR A 465 -1.97 -25.32 17.10
C THR A 465 -3.22 -26.01 16.56
N MET A 466 -3.44 -27.27 16.96
CA MET A 466 -4.68 -27.97 16.63
C MET A 466 -5.86 -27.41 17.45
N ILE A 467 -7.10 -27.70 17.03
CA ILE A 467 -8.34 -27.31 17.76
C ILE A 467 -8.31 -27.82 19.21
N THR A 468 -7.63 -28.94 19.46
CA THR A 468 -7.41 -29.54 20.78
C THR A 468 -6.38 -28.80 21.64
N GLY A 469 -5.76 -27.73 21.13
CA GLY A 469 -4.69 -26.97 21.79
C GLY A 469 -3.29 -27.60 21.69
N SER A 470 -3.17 -28.81 21.13
CA SER A 470 -1.88 -29.49 20.96
C SER A 470 -1.08 -28.94 19.78
N MET A 471 0.23 -28.76 19.96
CA MET A 471 1.16 -28.35 18.90
C MET A 471 1.58 -29.56 18.06
N VAL A 472 1.44 -29.45 16.74
CA VAL A 472 1.82 -30.52 15.79
C VAL A 472 2.78 -29.97 14.73
N PRO A 473 3.89 -30.66 14.41
CA PRO A 473 4.77 -30.27 13.31
C PRO A 473 4.05 -30.25 11.96
N LEU A 474 4.21 -29.16 11.19
CA LEU A 474 3.58 -29.02 9.88
C LEU A 474 4.05 -30.11 8.90
N LEU A 475 5.33 -30.50 8.96
CA LEU A 475 5.87 -31.58 8.14
C LEU A 475 5.15 -32.92 8.39
N GLN A 476 4.70 -33.18 9.62
CA GLN A 476 3.92 -34.38 9.97
C GLN A 476 2.49 -34.32 9.41
N LEU A 477 1.88 -33.13 9.37
CA LEU A 477 0.59 -32.94 8.69
C LEU A 477 0.73 -33.17 7.18
N ILE A 478 1.81 -32.66 6.58
CA ILE A 478 2.12 -32.88 5.17
C ILE A 478 2.29 -34.37 4.90
N SER A 479 3.10 -35.10 5.67
CA SER A 479 3.37 -36.53 5.41
C SER A 479 2.12 -37.40 5.51
N ARG A 480 1.22 -37.08 6.44
CA ARG A 480 -0.07 -37.79 6.58
C ARG A 480 -1.08 -37.42 5.50
N GLY A 481 -0.87 -36.30 4.81
CA GLY A 481 -1.82 -35.74 3.86
C GLY A 481 -3.04 -35.11 4.52
N SER A 482 -2.87 -34.55 5.72
CA SER A 482 -3.95 -33.89 6.47
C SER A 482 -4.12 -32.44 6.03
N PRO A 483 -5.35 -31.96 5.77
CA PRO A 483 -5.59 -30.57 5.38
C PRO A 483 -5.10 -29.62 6.47
N MET A 484 -4.61 -28.44 6.06
CA MET A 484 -4.09 -27.40 6.95
C MET A 484 -4.66 -26.03 6.59
N SER A 485 -4.42 -25.04 7.46
CA SER A 485 -4.85 -23.67 7.20
C SER A 485 -4.08 -23.03 6.04
N PHE A 486 -4.68 -22.03 5.39
CA PHE A 486 -4.00 -21.27 4.33
C PHE A 486 -2.77 -20.54 4.85
N GLU A 487 -2.82 -20.04 6.10
CA GLU A 487 -1.70 -19.41 6.78
C GLU A 487 -0.52 -20.37 6.93
N ASP A 488 -0.77 -21.59 7.42
CA ASP A 488 0.25 -22.62 7.55
C ASP A 488 0.83 -23.03 6.19
N SER A 489 -0.03 -23.20 5.18
CA SER A 489 0.41 -23.50 3.81
C SER A 489 1.30 -22.40 3.23
N ASN A 490 1.01 -21.13 3.51
CA ASN A 490 1.79 -19.97 3.08
C ASN A 490 3.14 -19.88 3.77
N ARG A 491 3.26 -20.40 5.00
CA ARG A 491 4.52 -20.43 5.73
C ARG A 491 5.43 -21.56 5.25
N ILE A 492 4.91 -22.78 5.12
CA ILE A 492 5.75 -23.96 4.85
C ILE A 492 6.08 -24.18 3.36
N ILE A 493 5.15 -23.91 2.44
CA ILE A 493 5.34 -24.22 1.01
C ILE A 493 6.55 -23.45 0.42
N PRO A 494 6.72 -22.13 0.64
CA PRO A 494 7.86 -21.39 0.09
C PRO A 494 9.21 -21.93 0.57
N LEU A 495 9.33 -22.25 1.86
CA LEU A 495 10.54 -22.84 2.45
C LEU A 495 10.85 -24.19 1.82
N PHE A 496 9.85 -25.07 1.76
CA PHE A 496 10.04 -26.45 1.31
C PHE A 496 10.33 -26.51 -0.20
N TYR A 497 9.65 -25.68 -0.98
CA TYR A 497 9.89 -25.54 -2.41
C TYR A 497 11.31 -25.00 -2.68
N LEU A 498 11.71 -23.93 -1.98
CA LEU A 498 13.02 -23.32 -2.16
C LEU A 498 14.14 -24.28 -1.76
N PHE A 499 14.05 -24.88 -0.57
CA PHE A 499 15.00 -25.89 -0.10
C PHE A 499 15.20 -26.98 -1.15
N SER A 500 14.09 -27.57 -1.63
CA SER A 500 14.13 -28.69 -2.56
C SER A 500 14.72 -28.28 -3.92
N SER A 501 14.44 -27.07 -4.37
CA SER A 501 14.94 -26.55 -5.65
C SER A 501 16.44 -26.23 -5.59
N LEU A 502 16.87 -25.50 -4.56
CA LEU A 502 18.25 -25.08 -4.37
C LEU A 502 19.16 -26.28 -4.11
N PHE A 503 18.72 -27.21 -3.26
CA PHE A 503 19.51 -28.41 -2.95
C PHE A 503 19.57 -29.37 -4.15
N SER A 504 18.49 -29.49 -4.94
CA SER A 504 18.57 -30.20 -6.22
C SER A 504 19.62 -29.57 -7.15
N HIS A 505 19.66 -28.24 -7.22
CA HIS A 505 20.63 -27.54 -8.07
C HIS A 505 22.07 -27.74 -7.59
N SER A 506 22.33 -27.65 -6.28
CA SER A 506 23.68 -27.86 -5.75
C SER A 506 24.17 -29.30 -5.96
N LEU A 507 23.28 -30.29 -5.89
CA LEU A 507 23.62 -31.71 -6.13
C LEU A 507 24.03 -32.03 -7.57
N ILE A 508 23.73 -31.15 -8.55
CA ILE A 508 24.19 -31.30 -9.93
C ILE A 508 25.71 -31.11 -10.01
N SER A 509 26.23 -30.15 -9.25
CA SER A 509 27.65 -29.78 -9.22
C SER A 509 28.50 -30.58 -8.23
N VAL A 510 27.88 -31.28 -7.27
CA VAL A 510 28.61 -32.09 -6.28
C VAL A 510 29.00 -33.44 -6.89
N HIS A 511 30.30 -33.76 -6.89
CA HIS A 511 30.81 -35.05 -7.36
C HIS A 511 30.62 -36.16 -6.31
N ASP A 512 30.73 -37.44 -6.71
CA ASP A 512 30.55 -38.56 -5.76
C ASP A 512 31.58 -38.51 -4.62
N SER A 513 32.83 -38.09 -4.87
CA SER A 513 33.86 -37.95 -3.84
C SER A 513 33.50 -36.92 -2.75
N GLU A 514 32.94 -35.79 -3.16
CA GLU A 514 32.49 -34.71 -2.28
C GLU A 514 31.19 -35.09 -1.55
N PHE A 515 30.30 -35.81 -2.23
CA PHE A 515 29.02 -36.27 -1.66
C PHE A 515 29.22 -37.29 -0.53
N PHE A 516 30.10 -38.27 -0.74
CA PHE A 516 30.37 -39.33 0.25
C PHE A 516 31.43 -38.95 1.29
N GLY A 517 32.16 -37.85 1.09
CA GLY A 517 33.23 -37.41 1.97
C GLY A 517 34.43 -38.35 1.91
N HIS A 518 35.33 -38.14 0.96
CA HIS A 518 36.69 -38.70 1.07
C HIS A 518 37.54 -37.81 1.97
N GLU A 519 38.04 -38.35 3.07
CA GLU A 519 39.11 -37.74 3.85
C GLU A 519 40.39 -37.72 2.99
N MET A 520 40.65 -36.60 2.32
CA MET A 520 41.99 -36.31 1.83
C MET A 520 42.80 -35.88 3.05
N GLU A 521 43.75 -36.72 3.46
CA GLU A 521 44.66 -36.45 4.58
C GLU A 521 45.23 -35.03 4.47
N GLY A 522 44.91 -34.16 5.45
CA GLY A 522 45.65 -32.92 5.69
C GLY A 522 45.08 -31.60 5.18
N GLN A 523 43.89 -31.52 4.57
CA GLN A 523 43.26 -30.23 4.26
C GLN A 523 41.80 -30.18 4.73
N THR A 524 41.52 -29.29 5.70
CA THR A 524 40.17 -28.87 6.11
C THR A 524 39.52 -28.09 4.96
N GLN A 525 39.14 -28.77 3.89
CA GLN A 525 38.29 -28.16 2.88
C GLN A 525 36.88 -28.00 3.46
N SER A 526 36.36 -26.78 3.36
CA SER A 526 34.95 -26.50 3.56
C SER A 526 34.13 -27.41 2.64
N SER A 527 33.49 -28.44 3.20
CA SER A 527 32.70 -29.37 2.39
C SER A 527 31.59 -28.61 1.66
N MET A 528 31.56 -28.73 0.33
CA MET A 528 30.46 -28.23 -0.51
C MET A 528 29.13 -28.94 -0.20
N MET A 529 29.18 -30.06 0.54
CA MET A 529 28.02 -30.85 0.93
C MET A 529 27.35 -30.28 2.20
N PRO A 530 26.09 -29.83 2.12
CA PRO A 530 25.39 -29.20 3.25
C PRO A 530 24.86 -30.17 4.31
N PHE A 531 24.93 -31.49 4.11
CA PHE A 531 24.42 -32.48 5.05
C PHE A 531 25.32 -33.71 5.08
N THR A 532 25.52 -34.29 6.25
CA THR A 532 26.19 -35.58 6.43
C THR A 532 25.32 -36.72 5.89
N LEU A 533 25.91 -37.90 5.66
CA LEU A 533 25.14 -39.06 5.18
C LEU A 533 24.02 -39.47 6.15
N SER A 534 24.22 -39.38 7.46
CA SER A 534 23.19 -39.69 8.47
C SER A 534 22.03 -38.69 8.44
N GLU A 535 22.34 -37.40 8.29
CA GLU A 535 21.34 -36.34 8.09
C GLU A 535 20.56 -36.58 6.79
N LEU A 536 21.23 -36.97 5.70
CA LEU A 536 20.59 -37.29 4.42
C LEU A 536 19.64 -38.48 4.50
N VAL A 537 19.94 -39.50 5.31
CA VAL A 537 19.00 -40.61 5.54
C VAL A 537 17.71 -40.06 6.17
N THR A 538 17.83 -39.25 7.22
CA THR A 538 16.65 -38.68 7.90
C THR A 538 15.86 -37.76 6.96
N LEU A 539 16.58 -36.88 6.26
CA LEU A 539 16.03 -35.92 5.31
C LEU A 539 15.29 -36.62 4.16
N SER A 540 15.92 -37.59 3.52
CA SER A 540 15.31 -38.32 2.39
C SER A 540 14.07 -39.12 2.81
N ARG A 541 14.01 -39.63 4.04
CA ARG A 541 12.79 -40.24 4.60
C ARG A 541 11.67 -39.22 4.69
N CYS A 542 11.95 -38.06 5.29
CA CYS A 542 10.98 -36.96 5.41
C CYS A 542 10.49 -36.48 4.04
N LEU A 543 11.38 -36.32 3.05
CA LEU A 543 11.01 -35.93 1.69
C LEU A 543 10.10 -36.97 1.01
N ARG A 544 10.44 -38.26 1.14
CA ARG A 544 9.66 -39.38 0.61
C ARG A 544 8.25 -39.39 1.20
N ASP A 545 8.15 -39.29 2.52
CA ASP A 545 6.86 -39.34 3.22
C ASP A 545 6.02 -38.08 2.92
N ALA A 546 6.67 -36.91 2.83
CA ALA A 546 6.02 -35.69 2.36
C ALA A 546 5.48 -35.83 0.94
N CYS A 547 6.22 -36.42 -0.01
CA CYS A 547 5.72 -36.68 -1.37
C CYS A 547 4.40 -37.48 -1.36
N LEU A 548 4.31 -38.52 -0.53
CA LEU A 548 3.11 -39.36 -0.44
C LEU A 548 1.92 -38.61 0.13
N GLY A 549 2.14 -37.81 1.18
CA GLY A 549 1.09 -37.00 1.76
C GLY A 549 0.66 -35.82 0.88
N ILE A 550 1.57 -35.21 0.12
CA ILE A 550 1.25 -34.16 -0.86
C ILE A 550 0.34 -34.68 -1.97
N ILE A 551 0.47 -35.96 -2.40
CA ILE A 551 -0.48 -36.55 -3.36
C ILE A 551 -1.91 -36.52 -2.80
N LYS A 552 -2.08 -36.84 -1.51
CA LYS A 552 -3.39 -36.78 -0.83
C LYS A 552 -3.89 -35.34 -0.71
N LEU A 553 -3.00 -34.37 -0.48
CA LEU A 553 -3.35 -32.93 -0.39
C LEU A 553 -3.71 -32.31 -1.75
N ALA A 554 -2.99 -32.68 -2.81
CA ALA A 554 -3.24 -32.22 -4.17
C ALA A 554 -4.48 -32.87 -4.79
N TYR A 555 -4.82 -34.10 -4.37
CA TYR A 555 -5.97 -34.86 -4.88
C TYR A 555 -6.81 -35.45 -3.72
N PRO A 556 -7.53 -34.58 -2.98
CA PRO A 556 -8.38 -35.01 -1.87
C PRO A 556 -9.55 -35.90 -2.33
N GLU A 557 -9.84 -35.94 -3.64
CA GLU A 557 -10.92 -36.71 -4.27
C GLU A 557 -10.74 -38.24 -4.19
N THR A 558 -9.60 -38.73 -3.69
CA THR A 558 -9.36 -40.17 -3.48
C THR A 558 -10.04 -40.74 -2.22
N LYS A 559 -10.72 -39.90 -1.41
CA LYS A 559 -11.66 -40.32 -0.37
C LYS A 559 -13.10 -40.03 -0.80
N THR A 560 -13.74 -41.00 -1.47
CA THR A 560 -15.12 -40.92 -1.97
C THR A 560 -16.18 -40.74 -0.90
N GLU A 561 -15.89 -41.02 0.38
CA GLU A 561 -16.92 -41.17 1.43
C GLU A 561 -17.44 -39.84 2.02
N HIS A 562 -16.72 -38.72 1.89
CA HIS A 562 -17.12 -37.45 2.55
C HIS A 562 -17.55 -36.33 1.58
N ARG A 563 -17.42 -36.52 0.26
CA ARG A 563 -17.74 -35.46 -0.72
C ARG A 563 -19.26 -35.28 -0.89
N GLU A 564 -20.03 -36.37 -0.84
CA GLU A 564 -21.48 -36.31 -1.06
C GLU A 564 -22.21 -35.66 0.11
N GLU A 565 -21.85 -35.99 1.35
CA GLU A 565 -22.46 -35.41 2.56
C GLU A 565 -22.07 -33.94 2.75
N TYR A 566 -20.80 -33.58 2.49
CA TYR A 566 -20.35 -32.20 2.60
C TYR A 566 -20.95 -31.31 1.49
N MET A 567 -20.99 -31.78 0.24
CA MET A 567 -21.67 -31.05 -0.85
C MET A 567 -23.20 -31.01 -0.65
N ALA A 568 -23.81 -32.05 -0.07
CA ALA A 568 -25.23 -32.06 0.27
C ALA A 568 -25.56 -31.08 1.39
N ALA A 569 -24.71 -30.98 2.42
CA ALA A 569 -24.84 -29.99 3.48
C ALA A 569 -24.75 -28.56 2.93
N PHE A 570 -23.82 -28.24 2.04
CA PHE A 570 -23.73 -26.91 1.41
C PHE A 570 -24.92 -26.59 0.48
N ARG A 571 -25.46 -27.59 -0.24
CA ARG A 571 -26.69 -27.42 -1.04
C ARG A 571 -27.92 -27.19 -0.15
N SER A 572 -27.98 -27.81 1.03
CA SER A 572 -29.10 -27.69 1.97
C SER A 572 -29.26 -26.29 2.58
N VAL A 573 -28.20 -25.47 2.59
CA VAL A 573 -28.19 -24.09 3.12
C VAL A 573 -28.33 -23.04 2.00
N GLY A 574 -28.57 -23.45 0.75
CA GLY A 574 -28.85 -22.53 -0.36
C GLY A 574 -27.67 -21.66 -0.81
N VAL A 575 -26.43 -21.99 -0.43
CA VAL A 575 -25.23 -21.26 -0.83
C VAL A 575 -24.90 -21.59 -2.29
N LYS A 576 -25.16 -20.64 -3.21
CA LYS A 576 -24.64 -20.73 -4.58
C LYS A 576 -23.12 -20.91 -4.49
N THR A 577 -22.59 -22.02 -5.00
CA THR A 577 -21.15 -22.34 -5.03
C THR A 577 -20.39 -21.16 -5.63
N ASN A 578 -19.74 -20.41 -4.76
CA ASN A 578 -19.11 -19.14 -5.05
C ASN A 578 -17.85 -19.43 -5.90
N THR A 579 -17.81 -18.99 -7.15
CA THR A 579 -16.68 -19.19 -8.11
C THR A 579 -15.31 -18.89 -7.48
N VAL A 580 -15.28 -17.94 -6.54
CA VAL A 580 -14.12 -17.56 -5.72
C VAL A 580 -13.56 -18.72 -4.88
N VAL A 581 -14.43 -19.55 -4.27
CA VAL A 581 -14.00 -20.70 -3.45
C VAL A 581 -13.35 -21.76 -4.34
N GLN A 582 -13.91 -21.98 -5.52
CA GLN A 582 -13.39 -22.96 -6.47
C GLN A 582 -12.03 -22.53 -7.05
N GLN A 583 -11.85 -21.24 -7.35
CA GLN A 583 -10.56 -20.67 -7.74
C GLN A 583 -9.50 -20.81 -6.63
N ARG A 584 -9.88 -20.63 -5.37
CA ARG A 584 -8.95 -20.82 -4.23
C ARG A 584 -8.48 -22.27 -4.11
N ILE A 585 -9.41 -23.23 -4.21
CA ILE A 585 -9.07 -24.66 -4.17
C ILE A 585 -8.13 -25.02 -5.32
N GLN A 586 -8.39 -24.54 -6.53
CA GLN A 586 -7.53 -24.79 -7.69
C GLN A 586 -6.14 -24.16 -7.53
N ALA A 587 -6.06 -22.94 -7.00
CA ALA A 587 -4.79 -22.27 -6.73
C ALA A 587 -3.95 -23.02 -5.68
N GLU A 588 -4.60 -23.52 -4.63
CA GLU A 588 -3.95 -24.33 -3.60
C GLU A 588 -3.48 -25.68 -4.15
N GLN A 589 -4.32 -26.37 -4.92
CA GLN A 589 -3.95 -27.60 -5.61
C GLN A 589 -2.72 -27.39 -6.51
N LYS A 590 -2.68 -26.30 -7.29
CA LYS A 590 -1.54 -25.97 -8.15
C LYS A 590 -0.24 -25.83 -7.36
N ARG A 591 -0.30 -25.21 -6.17
CA ARG A 591 0.87 -25.06 -5.27
C ARG A 591 1.37 -26.40 -4.76
N TRP A 592 0.48 -27.29 -4.32
CA TRP A 592 0.84 -28.64 -3.88
C TRP A 592 1.46 -29.46 -5.01
N VAL A 593 0.90 -29.39 -6.22
CA VAL A 593 1.45 -30.07 -7.41
C VAL A 593 2.84 -29.55 -7.77
N GLN A 594 3.06 -28.23 -7.68
CA GLN A 594 4.38 -27.63 -7.91
C GLN A 594 5.39 -28.10 -6.86
N LEU A 595 5.02 -28.10 -5.58
CA LEU A 595 5.87 -28.59 -4.50
C LEU A 595 6.22 -30.08 -4.68
N PHE A 596 5.23 -30.91 -5.01
CA PHE A 596 5.43 -32.34 -5.29
C PHE A 596 6.48 -32.58 -6.37
N LYS A 597 6.43 -31.83 -7.48
CA LYS A 597 7.39 -31.96 -8.58
C LYS A 597 8.83 -31.72 -8.13
N VAL A 598 9.05 -30.66 -7.36
CA VAL A 598 10.40 -30.29 -6.90
C VAL A 598 10.93 -31.27 -5.84
N ILE A 599 10.11 -31.65 -4.85
CA ILE A 599 10.53 -32.64 -3.84
C ILE A 599 10.82 -33.99 -4.51
N THR A 600 9.97 -34.43 -5.45
CA THR A 600 10.18 -35.68 -6.18
C THR A 600 11.48 -35.67 -6.98
N ASN A 601 11.84 -34.53 -7.58
CA ASN A 601 13.13 -34.40 -8.26
C ASN A 601 14.30 -34.59 -7.28
N LEU A 602 14.27 -33.91 -6.13
CA LEU A 602 15.30 -34.06 -5.11
C LEU A 602 15.42 -35.51 -4.60
N VAL A 603 14.28 -36.15 -4.30
CA VAL A 603 14.22 -37.56 -3.89
C VAL A 603 14.86 -38.47 -4.94
N LYS A 604 14.55 -38.25 -6.23
CA LYS A 604 15.17 -39.03 -7.33
C LYS A 604 16.67 -38.84 -7.38
N MET A 605 17.17 -37.62 -7.21
CA MET A 605 18.61 -37.33 -7.21
C MET A 605 19.34 -38.01 -6.04
N VAL A 606 18.78 -37.94 -4.83
CA VAL A 606 19.35 -38.60 -3.65
C VAL A 606 19.31 -40.12 -3.80
N LYS A 607 18.19 -40.68 -4.27
CA LYS A 607 18.06 -42.12 -4.56
C LYS A 607 19.06 -42.59 -5.62
N ALA A 608 19.33 -41.80 -6.65
CA ALA A 608 20.32 -42.13 -7.67
C ALA A 608 21.77 -42.17 -7.12
N ARG A 609 22.07 -41.41 -6.06
CA ARG A 609 23.35 -41.51 -5.34
C ARG A 609 23.40 -42.76 -4.48
N ASP A 610 22.31 -43.06 -3.77
CA ASP A 610 22.19 -44.27 -2.93
C ASP A 610 22.30 -45.58 -3.74
N ILE A 611 21.72 -45.62 -4.95
CA ILE A 611 21.86 -46.77 -5.86
C ILE A 611 23.33 -46.97 -6.30
N ARG A 612 24.09 -45.89 -6.47
CA ARG A 612 25.51 -45.97 -6.88
C ARG A 612 26.40 -46.46 -5.74
N ARG A 613 26.19 -45.94 -4.53
CA ARG A 613 26.88 -46.37 -3.31
C ARG A 613 25.88 -46.30 -2.15
N PRO A 614 25.38 -47.45 -1.67
CA PRO A 614 24.37 -47.49 -0.62
C PRO A 614 24.83 -46.81 0.66
N PHE A 615 23.98 -45.93 1.18
CA PHE A 615 24.15 -45.28 2.50
C PHE A 615 22.84 -45.25 3.30
N CYS A 616 21.70 -45.54 2.66
CA CYS A 616 20.41 -45.69 3.32
C CYS A 616 20.20 -47.14 3.82
N PRO A 617 19.42 -47.33 4.90
CA PRO A 617 19.08 -48.67 5.40
C PRO A 617 18.19 -49.44 4.40
N ALA A 618 18.13 -50.77 4.56
CA ALA A 618 17.26 -51.62 3.75
C ALA A 618 15.77 -51.19 3.89
N GLY A 619 15.02 -51.20 2.79
CA GLY A 619 13.62 -50.77 2.77
C GLY A 619 13.40 -49.25 2.81
N HIS A 620 14.46 -48.42 2.88
CA HIS A 620 14.34 -46.97 3.03
C HIS A 620 13.57 -46.25 1.91
N TRP A 621 13.51 -46.78 0.70
CA TRP A 621 12.77 -46.14 -0.40
C TRP A 621 11.34 -46.67 -0.58
N LEU A 622 10.93 -47.62 0.26
CA LEU A 622 9.58 -48.19 0.29
C LEU A 622 8.83 -47.59 1.49
N SER A 623 7.59 -47.13 1.28
CA SER A 623 6.74 -46.67 2.37
C SER A 623 5.85 -47.81 2.85
N GLU A 624 5.82 -48.05 4.16
CA GLU A 624 4.91 -49.02 4.78
C GLU A 624 3.44 -48.58 4.68
N GLU A 625 3.18 -47.29 4.46
CA GLU A 625 1.82 -46.73 4.35
C GLU A 625 1.18 -46.98 2.97
N VAL A 626 1.96 -47.36 1.96
CA VAL A 626 1.47 -47.60 0.59
C VAL A 626 1.60 -49.09 0.26
N ASN A 627 0.55 -49.84 0.59
CA ASN A 627 0.39 -51.20 0.07
C ASN A 627 0.06 -51.13 -1.43
N ILE A 628 1.08 -51.21 -2.28
CA ILE A 628 0.89 -51.48 -3.72
C ILE A 628 0.46 -52.95 -3.82
N ARG A 629 -0.84 -53.22 -3.66
CA ARG A 629 -1.40 -54.52 -4.05
C ARG A 629 -1.36 -54.57 -5.58
N ALA A 630 -0.49 -55.40 -6.14
CA ALA A 630 -0.37 -55.63 -7.57
C ALA A 630 -1.70 -56.05 -8.24
N ASP A 631 -2.67 -56.51 -7.45
CA ASP A 631 -3.95 -57.05 -7.91
C ASP A 631 -4.99 -55.98 -8.34
N LYS A 632 -4.67 -54.69 -8.26
CA LYS A 632 -5.54 -53.61 -8.75
C LYS A 632 -4.78 -52.62 -9.63
N VAL A 633 -4.22 -53.12 -10.73
CA VAL A 633 -4.08 -52.29 -11.93
C VAL A 633 -5.48 -52.22 -12.55
N PRO A 634 -6.17 -51.06 -12.59
CA PRO A 634 -7.34 -50.94 -13.43
C PRO A 634 -6.83 -50.96 -14.88
N LEU A 635 -6.86 -52.15 -15.48
CA LEU A 635 -6.91 -52.29 -16.93
C LEU A 635 -8.19 -51.56 -17.35
N SER A 636 -8.05 -50.31 -17.79
CA SER A 636 -9.08 -49.64 -18.58
C SER A 636 -9.24 -50.42 -19.88
N PRO A 637 -10.39 -51.05 -20.15
CA PRO A 637 -10.59 -51.81 -21.37
C PRO A 637 -11.43 -50.98 -22.34
N TYR A 638 -10.84 -50.04 -23.09
CA TYR A 638 -11.46 -49.36 -24.25
C TYR A 638 -10.29 -48.84 -25.12
N GLN A 639 -10.03 -49.32 -26.35
CA GLN A 639 -10.85 -49.24 -27.57
C GLN A 639 -11.46 -47.88 -27.83
#